data_AF-K2GVA4-F1
#
_entry.id   AF-K2GVA4-F1
#
_cell.length_a   1.000
_cell.length_b   1.000
_cell.length_c   1.000
_cell.angle_alpha   90.00
_cell.angle_beta   90.00
_cell.angle_gamma   90.00
#
_symmetry.space_group_name_H-M   'P 1'
#
loop_
_entity.id
_entity.type
_entity.pdbx_description
1 polymer ?
#
loop_
_entity_poly.entity_id
_entity_poly.type
_entity_poly.pdbx_seq_one_letter_code
_entity_poly.pdbx_strand_id
1 'polypeptide(L)'
;MTDDGLTPEQEQAIEKYSKMLETIKYNTQSNSSIEVESRIGIFDNDHKFISGVKQEEFYIVLNYMQQLNLTHKKSHEIEKIYQKGERGNLRYVTGKDREFIRLELKEKSKTEELQLGSSFDYSLRIQVSRETLLNLEEYKELGDAYITREKSRIEFVWVPEIVIDFTHVYQVDGKNKGKESFEIEFEFKSEEIKKILDNRASVRNIIKEYMYCVNRIYNLLKRSHGNYFGDIEQKQEHKLTNVLGRLICDSIEGADGSVNNFPGAMPVNFGRTSFDIIQKNAYIVSEKTDGVRHFVLVTENKVYLVTRKMEFFIVDFPEMVKAYGENGVSLFDGEIVRNIRTVRPVLMLFDAIIVDGINISKKKYSERIQKIEEIVERVDNNEIQAKNRPFDIIIKKFYTKEEINSIFQLICFSHEIGSYIIQDDIRCHRSDGIIFAPDIEYKPFANSGLFKWKYMTHWTIDYGITTSKNGDDTFYCSDGRKEVLLRKVNFSKEDLKHFEDDKAIYRWNGSGVVETSLDVWSGQWKYHIYRYDKPKPNNISVCIDTLEAMACNISREELIYRCSVKPEEDQWETAYKEQLYIEKKKLFEAYTRPK
;
A
#
# COMPACT_ATOMS: atom_id res chain seq x y z
N MET A 1 -6.67 5.03 -25.72
CA MET A 1 -7.92 5.01 -26.50
C MET A 1 -8.50 3.60 -26.53
N THR A 2 -9.35 3.30 -25.55
CA THR A 2 -10.64 2.65 -25.72
C THR A 2 -11.63 3.63 -25.11
N ASP A 3 -12.63 4.01 -25.90
CA ASP A 3 -13.48 5.18 -25.73
C ASP A 3 -14.63 4.86 -24.77
N ASP A 4 -14.32 4.81 -23.46
CA ASP A 4 -15.37 5.00 -22.46
C ASP A 4 -15.68 6.50 -22.46
N GLY A 5 -16.86 6.88 -22.95
CA GLY A 5 -17.26 8.28 -23.06
C GLY A 5 -17.06 9.05 -21.75
N LEU A 6 -16.66 10.32 -21.86
CA LEU A 6 -16.44 11.20 -20.71
C LEU A 6 -17.70 11.27 -19.85
N THR A 7 -17.57 11.10 -18.52
CA THR A 7 -18.71 11.31 -17.62
C THR A 7 -19.18 12.76 -17.68
N PRO A 8 -20.46 13.07 -17.35
CA PRO A 8 -20.94 14.44 -17.30
C PRO A 8 -20.08 15.35 -16.41
N GLU A 9 -19.55 14.82 -15.30
CA GLU A 9 -18.64 15.58 -14.41
C GLU A 9 -17.29 15.84 -15.08
N GLN A 10 -16.74 14.86 -15.80
CA GLN A 10 -15.50 15.03 -16.56
C GLN A 10 -15.67 16.07 -17.67
N GLU A 11 -16.81 16.08 -18.36
CA GLU A 11 -17.13 17.06 -19.40
C GLU A 11 -17.27 18.47 -18.81
N GLN A 12 -17.94 18.60 -17.66
CA GLN A 12 -18.03 19.87 -16.93
C GLN A 12 -16.65 20.36 -16.46
N ALA A 13 -15.78 19.47 -15.98
CA ALA A 13 -14.42 19.80 -15.59
C ALA A 13 -13.59 20.29 -16.79
N ILE A 14 -13.67 19.59 -17.93
CA ILE A 14 -13.02 20.00 -19.18
C ILE A 14 -13.47 21.39 -19.62
N GLU A 15 -14.77 21.68 -19.57
CA GLU A 15 -15.30 22.99 -19.94
C GLU A 15 -14.82 24.09 -18.97
N LYS A 16 -14.84 23.81 -17.66
CA LYS A 16 -14.34 24.73 -16.63
C LYS A 16 -12.87 25.08 -16.87
N TYR A 17 -12.03 24.10 -17.17
CA TYR A 17 -10.61 24.31 -17.45
C TYR A 17 -10.35 25.00 -18.78
N SER A 18 -11.13 24.67 -19.81
CA SER A 18 -11.07 25.36 -21.10
C SER A 18 -11.30 26.85 -20.91
N LYS A 19 -12.37 27.22 -20.19
CA LYS A 19 -12.66 28.61 -19.86
C LYS A 19 -11.55 29.26 -19.03
N MET A 20 -10.97 28.54 -18.06
CA MET A 20 -9.87 29.07 -17.26
C MET A 20 -8.64 29.40 -18.12
N LEU A 21 -8.21 28.47 -18.99
CA LEU A 21 -7.09 28.69 -19.90
C LEU A 21 -7.36 29.85 -20.86
N GLU A 22 -8.59 29.97 -21.39
CA GLU A 22 -8.99 31.10 -22.25
C GLU A 22 -8.91 32.47 -21.55
N THR A 23 -8.99 32.52 -20.21
CA THR A 23 -8.82 33.79 -19.47
C THR A 23 -7.36 34.23 -19.32
N ILE A 24 -6.39 33.39 -19.68
CA ILE A 24 -4.97 33.70 -19.58
C ILE A 24 -4.58 34.71 -20.67
N LYS A 25 -4.15 35.90 -20.25
CA LYS A 25 -3.64 36.93 -21.16
C LYS A 25 -2.13 36.80 -21.30
N TYR A 26 -1.64 36.43 -22.49
CA TYR A 26 -0.22 36.43 -22.80
C TYR A 26 0.28 37.85 -23.07
N ASN A 27 1.21 38.36 -22.26
CA ASN A 27 1.86 39.64 -22.53
C ASN A 27 3.24 39.38 -23.13
N THR A 28 3.45 39.79 -24.39
CA THR A 28 4.66 39.48 -25.17
C THR A 28 5.84 40.43 -24.90
N GLN A 29 5.74 41.33 -23.92
CA GLN A 29 6.71 42.42 -23.72
C GLN A 29 7.65 42.28 -22.50
N SER A 30 7.66 41.15 -21.78
CA SER A 30 8.48 40.98 -20.56
C SER A 30 9.27 39.66 -20.54
N ASN A 31 10.37 39.61 -19.78
CA ASN A 31 11.14 38.39 -19.42
C ASN A 31 10.34 37.42 -18.52
N SER A 32 9.02 37.37 -18.70
CA SER A 32 8.10 36.63 -17.86
C SER A 32 7.41 35.54 -18.67
N SER A 33 7.42 34.31 -18.16
CA SER A 33 6.62 33.19 -18.66
C SER A 33 5.32 33.04 -17.87
N ILE A 34 4.32 32.43 -18.50
CA ILE A 34 3.12 31.96 -17.81
C ILE A 34 3.28 30.46 -17.60
N GLU A 35 3.17 30.06 -16.34
CA GLU A 35 3.17 28.66 -15.94
C GLU A 35 1.74 28.26 -15.56
N VAL A 36 1.30 27.12 -16.08
CA VAL A 36 0.06 26.45 -15.66
C VAL A 36 0.45 25.11 -15.09
N GLU A 37 0.38 25.00 -13.77
CA GLU A 37 0.69 23.79 -13.01
C GLU A 37 -0.57 23.25 -12.33
N SER A 38 -0.65 21.94 -12.20
CA SER A 38 -1.70 21.26 -11.42
C SER A 38 -1.06 20.30 -10.45
N ARG A 39 -1.57 20.21 -9.23
CA ARG A 39 -1.00 19.35 -8.18
C ARG A 39 -2.04 18.41 -7.64
N ILE A 40 -1.62 17.17 -7.40
CA ILE A 40 -2.42 16.22 -6.63
C ILE A 40 -2.21 16.49 -5.13
N GLY A 41 -3.30 16.44 -4.38
CA GLY A 41 -3.29 16.65 -2.94
C GLY A 41 -4.58 16.22 -2.27
N ILE A 42 -4.71 16.51 -0.99
CA ILE A 42 -5.91 16.24 -0.18
C ILE A 42 -6.40 17.52 0.48
N PHE A 43 -7.69 17.60 0.79
CA PHE A 43 -8.21 18.65 1.66
C PHE A 43 -8.06 18.21 3.12
N ASP A 44 -7.57 19.10 3.97
CA ASP A 44 -7.68 18.90 5.41
C ASP A 44 -9.10 19.22 5.93
N ASN A 45 -9.32 19.01 7.22
CA ASN A 45 -10.61 19.25 7.87
C ASN A 45 -11.07 20.72 7.80
N ASP A 46 -10.14 21.66 7.64
CA ASP A 46 -10.43 23.09 7.47
C ASP A 46 -10.71 23.44 5.99
N HIS A 47 -10.86 22.42 5.13
CA HIS A 47 -11.01 22.54 3.68
C HIS A 47 -9.85 23.27 3.01
N LYS A 48 -8.65 23.18 3.60
CA LYS A 48 -7.43 23.69 2.99
C LYS A 48 -6.74 22.56 2.24
N PHE A 49 -6.49 22.79 0.96
CA PHE A 49 -5.76 21.81 0.16
C PHE A 49 -4.27 21.76 0.51
N ILE A 50 -3.82 20.55 0.80
CA ILE A 50 -2.46 20.13 1.10
C ILE A 50 -1.94 19.34 -0.10
N SER A 51 -0.90 19.85 -0.75
CA SER A 51 -0.24 19.15 -1.86
C SER A 51 0.48 17.90 -1.37
N GLY A 52 0.46 16.87 -2.21
CA GLY A 52 1.22 15.65 -2.02
C GLY A 52 0.37 14.41 -1.83
N VAL A 53 1.01 13.27 -2.05
CA VAL A 53 0.45 11.93 -1.90
C VAL A 53 1.23 11.16 -0.83
N LYS A 54 0.73 9.99 -0.43
CA LYS A 54 1.50 9.09 0.44
C LYS A 54 2.79 8.66 -0.25
N GLN A 55 3.87 8.55 0.52
CA GLN A 55 5.18 8.10 0.03
C GLN A 55 5.10 6.78 -0.74
N GLU A 56 4.42 5.78 -0.18
CA GLU A 56 4.25 4.47 -0.80
C GLU A 56 3.60 4.57 -2.18
N GLU A 57 2.49 5.29 -2.28
CA GLU A 57 1.75 5.47 -3.54
C GLU A 57 2.58 6.26 -4.56
N PHE A 58 3.31 7.29 -4.12
CA PHE A 58 4.22 8.05 -4.97
C PHE A 58 5.23 7.15 -5.68
N TYR A 59 5.95 6.31 -4.93
CA TYR A 59 6.99 5.45 -5.52
C TYR A 59 6.42 4.30 -6.35
N ILE A 60 5.25 3.76 -5.98
CA ILE A 60 4.56 2.75 -6.80
C ILE A 60 4.20 3.34 -8.17
N VAL A 61 3.56 4.52 -8.19
CA VAL A 61 3.17 5.18 -9.45
C VAL A 61 4.39 5.63 -10.24
N LEU A 62 5.43 6.17 -9.57
CA LEU A 62 6.69 6.55 -10.23
C LEU A 62 7.35 5.36 -10.93
N ASN A 63 7.47 4.22 -10.24
CA ASN A 63 8.07 3.01 -10.80
C ASN A 63 7.24 2.47 -11.97
N TYR A 64 5.92 2.61 -11.93
CA TYR A 64 5.06 2.29 -13.08
C TYR A 64 5.32 3.24 -14.26
N MET A 65 5.44 4.55 -14.02
CA MET A 65 5.70 5.55 -15.07
C MET A 65 7.06 5.33 -15.75
N GLN A 66 8.08 4.93 -15.00
CA GLN A 66 9.42 4.61 -15.55
C GLN A 66 9.42 3.38 -16.47
N GLN A 67 8.45 2.50 -16.36
CA GLN A 67 8.28 1.35 -17.26
C GLN A 67 7.57 1.73 -18.56
N LEU A 68 6.93 2.91 -18.62
CA LEU A 68 6.36 3.42 -19.85
C LEU A 68 7.47 3.94 -20.76
N ASN A 69 7.28 3.82 -22.08
CA ASN A 69 8.21 4.33 -23.08
C ASN A 69 8.09 5.86 -23.24
N LEU A 70 8.26 6.60 -22.14
CA LEU A 70 8.20 8.06 -22.07
C LEU A 70 9.61 8.65 -21.90
N THR A 71 9.87 9.76 -22.58
CA THR A 71 11.08 10.55 -22.32
C THR A 71 11.00 11.14 -20.92
N HIS A 72 12.05 10.97 -20.13
CA HIS A 72 12.12 11.52 -18.78
C HIS A 72 13.51 12.07 -18.46
N LYS A 73 13.55 13.06 -17.56
CA LYS A 73 14.79 13.67 -17.05
C LYS A 73 14.76 13.74 -15.53
N LYS A 74 15.94 13.65 -14.90
CA LYS A 74 16.12 13.82 -13.46
C LYS A 74 16.75 15.17 -13.18
N SER A 75 16.29 15.86 -12.16
CA SER A 75 16.89 17.09 -11.67
C SER A 75 16.90 17.14 -10.14
N HIS A 76 17.81 17.92 -9.60
CA HIS A 76 17.89 18.19 -8.18
C HIS A 76 18.11 19.68 -7.98
N GLU A 77 17.19 20.33 -7.28
CA GLU A 77 17.18 21.77 -7.08
C GLU A 77 17.00 22.11 -5.60
N ILE A 78 17.71 23.14 -5.13
CA ILE A 78 17.54 23.72 -3.80
C ILE A 78 16.96 25.11 -4.00
N GLU A 79 15.73 25.32 -3.53
CA GLU A 79 15.02 26.59 -3.59
C GLU A 79 15.08 27.29 -2.24
N LYS A 80 15.67 28.50 -2.23
CA LYS A 80 15.55 29.44 -1.10
C LYS A 80 14.47 30.45 -1.43
N ILE A 81 13.42 30.49 -0.60
CA ILE A 81 12.23 31.30 -0.84
C ILE A 81 12.23 32.51 0.09
N TYR A 82 12.00 33.68 -0.49
CA TYR A 82 11.89 34.97 0.17
C TYR A 82 10.52 35.58 -0.13
N GLN A 83 9.77 35.93 0.91
CA GLN A 83 8.43 36.49 0.74
C GLN A 83 8.54 37.94 0.25
N LYS A 84 7.88 38.27 -0.86
CA LYS A 84 7.88 39.62 -1.45
C LYS A 84 6.44 40.07 -1.68
N GLY A 85 5.89 40.79 -0.70
CA GLY A 85 4.47 41.20 -0.68
C GLY A 85 3.50 40.05 -0.37
N GLU A 86 2.21 40.24 -0.66
CA GLU A 86 1.17 39.24 -0.34
C GLU A 86 1.09 38.08 -1.35
N ARG A 87 1.52 38.27 -2.60
CA ARG A 87 1.30 37.32 -3.70
C ARG A 87 2.56 36.87 -4.46
N GLY A 88 3.72 37.41 -4.10
CA GLY A 88 4.99 37.17 -4.78
C GLY A 88 5.99 36.41 -3.91
N ASN A 89 6.60 35.37 -4.47
CA ASN A 89 7.71 34.67 -3.86
C ASN A 89 8.95 34.83 -4.74
N LEU A 90 10.00 35.42 -4.18
CA LEU A 90 11.32 35.45 -4.80
C LEU A 90 12.02 34.12 -4.49
N ARG A 91 12.51 33.42 -5.51
CA ARG A 91 13.15 32.12 -5.38
C ARG A 91 14.56 32.19 -5.93
N TYR A 92 15.52 31.90 -5.07
CA TYR A 92 16.91 31.69 -5.46
C TYR A 92 17.15 30.18 -5.56
N VAL A 93 17.42 29.70 -6.78
CA VAL A 93 17.50 28.28 -7.09
C VAL A 93 18.93 27.88 -7.40
N THR A 94 19.42 26.86 -6.72
CA THR A 94 20.72 26.24 -6.98
C THR A 94 20.58 24.76 -7.29
N GLY A 95 21.59 24.18 -7.94
CA GLY A 95 21.68 22.74 -8.07
C GLY A 95 22.24 22.08 -6.82
N LYS A 96 22.54 20.78 -6.94
CA LYS A 96 23.00 19.93 -5.83
C LYS A 96 24.34 20.39 -5.25
N ASP A 97 25.22 20.91 -6.10
CA ASP A 97 26.56 21.37 -5.75
C ASP A 97 26.57 22.88 -5.41
N ARG A 98 25.37 23.45 -5.18
CA ARG A 98 25.12 24.88 -4.88
C ARG A 98 25.51 25.82 -6.00
N GLU A 99 25.66 25.30 -7.21
CA GLU A 99 25.80 26.08 -8.42
C GLU A 99 24.51 26.89 -8.67
N PHE A 100 24.66 28.17 -9.00
CA PHE A 100 23.52 29.04 -9.29
C PHE A 100 22.84 28.58 -10.58
N ILE A 101 21.52 28.35 -10.50
CA ILE A 101 20.69 28.03 -11.67
C ILE A 101 19.93 29.27 -12.12
N ARG A 102 19.12 29.86 -11.23
CA ARG A 102 18.26 31.01 -11.55
C ARG A 102 17.80 31.78 -10.32
N LEU A 103 17.43 33.04 -10.55
CA LEU A 103 16.67 33.88 -9.64
C LEU A 103 15.34 34.24 -10.31
N GLU A 104 14.22 33.88 -9.69
CA GLU A 104 12.90 34.09 -10.27
C GLU A 104 11.93 34.72 -9.27
N LEU A 105 11.04 35.59 -9.75
CA LEU A 105 9.87 36.05 -9.02
C LEU A 105 8.65 35.29 -9.54
N LYS A 106 8.03 34.49 -8.67
CA LYS A 106 6.79 33.77 -8.96
C LYS A 106 5.61 34.48 -8.31
N GLU A 107 4.69 34.96 -9.15
CA GLU A 107 3.48 35.67 -8.74
C GLU A 107 2.24 34.83 -9.08
N LYS A 108 1.44 34.51 -8.06
CA LYS A 108 0.21 33.73 -8.26
C LYS A 108 -0.87 34.61 -8.87
N SER A 109 -1.48 34.13 -9.95
CA SER A 109 -2.56 34.83 -10.64
C SER A 109 -3.93 34.25 -10.28
N LYS A 110 -4.12 32.95 -10.51
CA LYS A 110 -5.41 32.27 -10.33
C LYS A 110 -5.20 30.86 -9.78
N THR A 111 -6.15 30.40 -8.98
CA THR A 111 -6.20 29.03 -8.45
C THR A 111 -7.61 28.50 -8.57
N GLU A 112 -7.72 27.25 -9.01
CA GLU A 112 -8.97 26.50 -9.08
C GLU A 112 -8.74 25.13 -8.46
N GLU A 113 -9.74 24.60 -7.78
CA GLU A 113 -9.66 23.27 -7.16
C GLU A 113 -10.78 22.39 -7.70
N LEU A 114 -10.48 21.10 -7.85
CA LEU A 114 -11.37 20.07 -8.34
C LEU A 114 -11.23 18.81 -7.48
N GLN A 115 -12.35 18.28 -7.01
CA GLN A 115 -12.39 16.96 -6.40
C GLN A 115 -12.24 15.89 -7.48
N LEU A 116 -11.26 14.99 -7.35
CA LEU A 116 -11.16 13.83 -8.24
C LEU A 116 -11.89 12.66 -7.57
N GLY A 117 -13.11 12.36 -8.03
CA GLY A 117 -13.92 11.26 -7.49
C GLY A 117 -14.68 11.60 -6.20
N SER A 118 -14.81 10.64 -5.29
CA SER A 118 -15.63 10.77 -4.08
C SER A 118 -14.94 11.62 -3.01
N SER A 119 -15.66 11.99 -1.95
CA SER A 119 -15.21 12.92 -0.90
C SER A 119 -14.00 12.46 -0.06
N PHE A 120 -13.48 11.24 -0.28
CA PHE A 120 -12.34 10.66 0.43
C PHE A 120 -11.13 10.40 -0.47
N ASP A 121 -11.21 10.81 -1.74
CA ASP A 121 -10.16 10.61 -2.73
C ASP A 121 -9.26 11.85 -2.86
N TYR A 122 -8.13 11.69 -3.55
CA TYR A 122 -7.27 12.80 -3.95
C TYR A 122 -8.02 13.90 -4.70
N SER A 123 -7.53 15.12 -4.62
CA SER A 123 -8.03 16.30 -5.31
C SER A 123 -6.95 16.91 -6.21
N LEU A 124 -7.38 17.75 -7.13
CA LEU A 124 -6.52 18.46 -8.05
C LEU A 124 -6.62 19.96 -7.79
N ARG A 125 -5.49 20.61 -7.52
CA ARG A 125 -5.41 22.07 -7.50
C ARG A 125 -4.68 22.54 -8.74
N ILE A 126 -5.33 23.38 -9.54
CA ILE A 126 -4.71 24.05 -10.68
C ILE A 126 -4.32 25.46 -10.29
N GLN A 127 -3.10 25.85 -10.65
CA GLN A 127 -2.54 27.16 -10.38
C GLN A 127 -1.98 27.75 -11.67
N VAL A 128 -2.32 29.02 -11.91
CA VAL A 128 -1.71 29.84 -12.94
C VAL A 128 -0.79 30.84 -12.27
N SER A 129 0.49 30.81 -12.64
CA SER A 129 1.52 31.67 -12.09
C SER A 129 2.20 32.47 -13.21
N ARG A 130 2.68 33.66 -12.88
CA ARG A 130 3.65 34.39 -13.71
C ARG A 130 5.03 34.20 -13.09
N GLU A 131 5.98 33.74 -13.89
CA GLU A 131 7.37 33.60 -13.47
C GLU A 131 8.22 34.61 -14.22
N THR A 132 8.94 35.46 -13.51
CA THR A 132 9.81 36.48 -14.10
C THR A 132 11.26 36.19 -13.71
N LEU A 133 12.12 35.96 -14.70
CA LEU A 133 13.55 35.80 -14.47
C LEU A 133 14.17 37.15 -14.11
N LEU A 134 14.98 37.16 -13.05
CA LEU A 134 15.59 38.36 -12.50
C LEU A 134 17.12 38.29 -12.62
N ASN A 135 17.75 39.44 -12.78
CA ASN A 135 19.20 39.53 -12.73
C ASN A 135 19.68 39.51 -11.27
N LEU A 136 20.60 38.59 -10.95
CA LEU A 136 21.17 38.45 -9.60
C LEU A 136 21.89 39.73 -9.16
N GLU A 137 22.54 40.46 -10.09
CA GLU A 137 23.29 41.68 -9.79
C GLU A 137 22.43 42.82 -9.24
N GLU A 138 21.12 42.79 -9.52
CA GLU A 138 20.15 43.78 -9.02
C GLU A 138 19.76 43.53 -7.55
N TYR A 139 20.05 42.35 -7.01
CA TYR A 139 19.73 41.93 -5.65
C TYR A 139 21.00 41.82 -4.81
N LYS A 140 21.51 42.98 -4.35
CA LYS A 140 22.81 43.11 -3.68
C LYS A 140 22.93 42.32 -2.36
N GLU A 141 21.83 42.14 -1.62
CA GLU A 141 21.78 41.30 -0.42
C GLU A 141 20.41 40.61 -0.31
N LEU A 142 20.40 39.29 -0.40
CA LEU A 142 19.23 38.47 -0.01
C LEU A 142 19.38 38.17 1.48
N GLY A 143 18.37 38.51 2.28
CA GLY A 143 18.35 38.23 3.73
C GLY A 143 18.27 36.73 4.04
N ASP A 144 17.72 36.37 5.21
CA ASP A 144 17.47 34.96 5.53
C ASP A 144 16.21 34.45 4.81
N ALA A 145 16.35 33.30 4.14
CA ALA A 145 15.22 32.62 3.52
C ALA A 145 14.29 32.10 4.62
N TYR A 146 12.99 32.37 4.52
CA TYR A 146 12.04 31.88 5.51
C TYR A 146 11.72 30.39 5.29
N ILE A 147 11.84 29.91 4.04
CA ILE A 147 11.71 28.51 3.64
C ILE A 147 12.87 28.13 2.74
N THR A 148 13.47 26.97 3.01
CA THR A 148 14.35 26.26 2.08
C THR A 148 13.70 24.94 1.67
N ARG A 149 13.66 24.64 0.37
CA ARG A 149 13.16 23.38 -0.17
C ARG A 149 14.24 22.69 -0.99
N GLU A 150 14.57 21.47 -0.63
CA GLU A 150 15.40 20.58 -1.44
C GLU A 150 14.47 19.67 -2.22
N LYS A 151 14.59 19.68 -3.55
CA LYS A 151 13.69 19.00 -4.49
C LYS A 151 14.48 18.00 -5.31
N SER A 152 14.09 16.73 -5.24
CA SER A 152 14.55 15.69 -6.16
C SER A 152 13.40 15.35 -7.10
N ARG A 153 13.55 15.65 -8.40
CA ARG A 153 12.47 15.58 -9.39
C ARG A 153 12.79 14.61 -10.52
N ILE A 154 11.76 13.89 -10.96
CA ILE A 154 11.75 13.16 -12.22
C ILE A 154 10.59 13.69 -13.05
N GLU A 155 10.91 14.33 -14.18
CA GLU A 155 9.95 14.89 -15.13
C GLU A 155 9.74 13.91 -16.28
N PHE A 156 8.49 13.57 -16.57
CA PHE A 156 8.07 12.75 -17.72
C PHE A 156 7.37 13.62 -18.75
N VAL A 157 7.77 13.52 -20.02
CA VAL A 157 7.04 14.14 -21.13
C VAL A 157 5.88 13.22 -21.53
N TRP A 158 4.65 13.61 -21.21
CA TRP A 158 3.45 12.86 -21.58
C TRP A 158 3.11 13.06 -23.05
N VAL A 159 2.98 14.32 -23.44
CA VAL A 159 2.90 14.83 -24.82
C VAL A 159 3.78 16.09 -24.90
N PRO A 160 4.13 16.61 -26.09
CA PRO A 160 5.01 17.78 -26.20
C PRO A 160 4.61 18.95 -25.29
N GLU A 161 3.30 19.15 -25.10
CA GLU A 161 2.68 20.22 -24.34
C GLU A 161 2.56 19.97 -22.83
N ILE A 162 2.55 18.70 -22.39
CA ILE A 162 2.23 18.31 -21.00
C ILE A 162 3.37 17.47 -20.42
N VAL A 163 3.88 17.90 -19.27
CA VAL A 163 4.84 17.13 -18.47
C VAL A 163 4.25 16.75 -17.12
N ILE A 164 4.78 15.66 -16.55
CA ILE A 164 4.38 15.14 -15.24
C ILE A 164 5.63 15.08 -14.36
N ASP A 165 5.60 15.81 -13.26
CA ASP A 165 6.71 15.93 -12.32
C ASP A 165 6.43 15.13 -11.06
N PHE A 166 7.29 14.16 -10.79
CA PHE A 166 7.35 13.46 -9.52
C PHE A 166 8.45 14.10 -8.68
N THR A 167 8.08 14.84 -7.64
CA THR A 167 9.02 15.60 -6.82
C THR A 167 8.99 15.13 -5.36
N HIS A 168 10.10 14.59 -4.88
CA HIS A 168 10.35 14.44 -3.44
C HIS A 168 10.92 15.75 -2.91
N VAL A 169 10.22 16.37 -1.94
CA VAL A 169 10.56 17.67 -1.36
C VAL A 169 10.89 17.50 0.11
N TYR A 170 12.08 17.94 0.51
CA TYR A 170 12.44 18.16 1.91
C TYR A 170 12.43 19.66 2.19
N GLN A 171 11.51 20.11 3.05
CA GLN A 171 11.32 21.52 3.39
C GLN A 171 11.82 21.82 4.80
N VAL A 172 12.61 22.87 4.96
CA VAL A 172 13.00 23.44 6.25
C VAL A 172 12.48 24.86 6.35
N ASP A 173 11.63 25.11 7.34
CA ASP A 173 11.21 26.45 7.74
C ASP A 173 12.20 26.92 8.81
N GLY A 174 12.62 28.19 8.80
CA GLY A 174 13.73 28.72 9.61
C GLY A 174 13.73 28.51 11.13
N LYS A 175 12.76 27.79 11.71
CA LYS A 175 12.67 27.40 13.14
C LYS A 175 12.17 25.97 13.42
N ASN A 176 11.76 25.18 12.42
CA ASN A 176 11.13 23.86 12.62
C ASN A 176 12.00 22.68 12.14
N LYS A 177 11.71 21.47 12.63
CA LYS A 177 12.23 20.21 12.05
C LYS A 177 11.77 20.12 10.59
N GLY A 178 12.63 19.60 9.71
CA GLY A 178 12.32 19.46 8.30
C GLY A 178 11.09 18.57 8.06
N LYS A 179 10.33 18.88 7.02
CA LYS A 179 9.12 18.17 6.59
C LYS A 179 9.33 17.59 5.20
N GLU A 180 9.03 16.31 5.04
CA GLU A 180 9.00 15.64 3.73
C GLU A 180 7.60 15.72 3.11
N SER A 181 7.57 15.84 1.79
CA SER A 181 6.36 15.72 0.98
C SER A 181 6.67 15.13 -0.38
N PHE A 182 5.75 14.33 -0.90
CA PHE A 182 5.86 13.64 -2.18
C PHE A 182 4.81 14.21 -3.14
N GLU A 183 5.22 15.10 -4.03
CA GLU A 183 4.33 15.90 -4.88
C GLU A 183 4.29 15.34 -6.31
N ILE A 184 3.07 15.17 -6.86
CA ILE A 184 2.85 14.87 -8.27
C ILE A 184 2.23 16.11 -8.92
N GLU A 185 2.96 16.69 -9.87
CA GLU A 185 2.57 17.92 -10.56
C GLU A 185 2.38 17.64 -12.07
N PHE A 186 1.40 18.30 -12.70
CA PHE A 186 1.19 18.30 -14.15
C PHE A 186 1.41 19.73 -14.65
N GLU A 187 2.34 19.92 -15.57
CA GLU A 187 2.70 21.25 -16.05
C GLU A 187 2.48 21.34 -17.56
N PHE A 188 1.87 22.45 -18.00
CA PHE A 188 1.86 22.82 -19.41
C PHE A 188 3.12 23.60 -19.73
N LYS A 189 3.89 23.15 -20.73
CA LYS A 189 5.11 23.86 -21.12
C LYS A 189 4.80 25.29 -21.55
N SER A 190 5.47 26.25 -20.91
CA SER A 190 5.33 27.69 -21.16
C SER A 190 5.38 28.07 -22.66
N GLU A 191 6.27 27.44 -23.43
CA GLU A 191 6.47 27.71 -24.86
C GLU A 191 5.29 27.22 -25.73
N GLU A 192 4.58 26.18 -25.28
CA GLU A 192 3.46 25.59 -26.00
C GLU A 192 2.13 26.26 -25.63
N ILE A 193 1.97 26.78 -24.41
CA ILE A 193 0.74 27.45 -23.94
C ILE A 193 0.27 28.52 -24.93
N LYS A 194 1.17 29.35 -25.46
CA LYS A 194 0.80 30.37 -26.45
C LYS A 194 0.18 29.76 -27.71
N LYS A 195 0.83 28.71 -28.27
CA LYS A 195 0.34 28.00 -29.46
C LYS A 195 -1.02 27.34 -29.20
N ILE A 196 -1.22 26.84 -27.97
CA ILE A 196 -2.48 26.24 -27.54
C ILE A 196 -3.60 27.28 -27.56
N LEU A 197 -3.40 28.43 -26.91
CA LEU A 197 -4.41 29.47 -26.76
C LEU A 197 -4.79 30.15 -28.08
N ASP A 198 -3.87 30.21 -29.05
CA ASP A 198 -4.13 30.79 -30.36
C ASP A 198 -5.09 29.93 -31.23
N ASN A 199 -5.39 28.67 -30.84
CA ASN A 199 -6.29 27.77 -31.56
C ASN A 199 -7.27 27.01 -30.64
N ARG A 200 -8.52 27.48 -30.55
CA ARG A 200 -9.57 26.91 -29.67
C ARG A 200 -9.86 25.41 -29.86
N ALA A 201 -9.83 24.89 -31.09
CA ALA A 201 -10.07 23.46 -31.32
C ALA A 201 -8.92 22.60 -30.77
N SER A 202 -7.70 23.16 -30.76
CA SER A 202 -6.52 22.55 -30.15
C SER A 202 -6.62 22.54 -28.62
N VAL A 203 -7.05 23.66 -28.02
CA VAL A 203 -7.23 23.80 -26.55
C VAL A 203 -8.06 22.66 -25.97
N ARG A 204 -9.24 22.40 -26.53
CA ARG A 204 -10.16 21.38 -26.01
C ARG A 204 -9.58 19.97 -26.12
N ASN A 205 -8.90 19.64 -27.22
CA ASN A 205 -8.28 18.32 -27.40
C ASN A 205 -7.12 18.11 -26.41
N ILE A 206 -6.30 19.14 -26.20
CA ILE A 206 -5.19 19.09 -25.25
C ILE A 206 -5.70 18.96 -23.81
N ILE A 207 -6.79 19.64 -23.45
CA ILE A 207 -7.41 19.48 -22.12
C ILE A 207 -8.00 18.08 -21.95
N LYS A 208 -8.58 17.49 -23.00
CA LYS A 208 -9.01 16.08 -22.95
C LYS A 208 -7.84 15.14 -22.67
N GLU A 209 -6.71 15.34 -23.35
CA GLU A 209 -5.49 14.56 -23.13
C GLU A 209 -4.92 14.77 -21.71
N TYR A 210 -4.90 16.02 -21.23
CA TYR A 210 -4.54 16.37 -19.86
C TYR A 210 -5.44 15.64 -18.84
N MET A 211 -6.77 15.69 -19.01
CA MET A 211 -7.70 15.02 -18.10
C MET A 211 -7.56 13.50 -18.16
N TYR A 212 -7.28 12.94 -19.34
CA TYR A 212 -6.96 11.52 -19.48
C TYR A 212 -5.71 11.15 -18.67
N CYS A 213 -4.64 11.95 -18.78
CA CYS A 213 -3.41 11.79 -18.02
C CYS A 213 -3.66 11.88 -16.49
N VAL A 214 -4.36 12.92 -16.03
CA VAL A 214 -4.72 13.10 -14.61
C VAL A 214 -5.53 11.90 -14.09
N ASN A 215 -6.57 11.49 -14.81
CA ASN A 215 -7.40 10.35 -14.42
C ASN A 215 -6.59 9.05 -14.39
N ARG A 216 -5.62 8.86 -15.30
CA ARG A 216 -4.74 7.69 -15.30
C ARG A 216 -3.89 7.64 -14.03
N ILE A 217 -3.23 8.74 -13.67
CA ILE A 217 -2.41 8.82 -12.44
C ILE A 217 -3.29 8.64 -11.20
N TYR A 218 -4.45 9.30 -11.16
CA TYR A 218 -5.42 9.16 -10.08
C TYR A 218 -5.86 7.70 -9.88
N ASN A 219 -6.20 6.99 -10.96
CA ASN A 219 -6.57 5.58 -10.89
C ASN A 219 -5.40 4.70 -10.41
N LEU A 220 -4.17 5.02 -10.81
CA LEU A 220 -2.98 4.32 -10.32
C LEU A 220 -2.76 4.55 -8.82
N LEU A 221 -2.90 5.79 -8.33
CA LEU A 221 -2.83 6.11 -6.89
C LEU A 221 -3.89 5.30 -6.11
N LYS A 222 -5.13 5.31 -6.58
CA LYS A 222 -6.24 4.56 -5.96
C LYS A 222 -5.95 3.06 -5.88
N ARG A 223 -5.41 2.47 -6.94
CA ARG A 223 -5.01 1.04 -6.96
C ARG A 223 -3.79 0.74 -6.12
N SER A 224 -2.91 1.73 -5.91
CA SER A 224 -1.70 1.60 -5.09
C SER A 224 -1.99 1.67 -3.59
N HIS A 225 -3.22 2.04 -3.23
CA HIS A 225 -3.67 2.18 -1.86
C HIS A 225 -3.90 0.82 -1.18
N GLY A 226 -2.85 0.29 -0.54
CA GLY A 226 -2.92 -0.91 0.30
C GLY A 226 -3.64 -2.09 -0.37
N ASN A 227 -4.59 -2.69 0.35
CA ASN A 227 -5.39 -3.85 -0.07
C ASN A 227 -6.70 -3.46 -0.79
N TYR A 228 -6.73 -2.32 -1.49
CA TYR A 228 -7.86 -1.96 -2.35
C TYR A 228 -7.90 -2.91 -3.57
N PHE A 229 -9.05 -3.52 -3.85
CA PHE A 229 -9.28 -4.37 -5.04
C PHE A 229 -10.61 -4.05 -5.74
N GLY A 230 -11.09 -2.80 -5.60
CA GLY A 230 -12.36 -2.37 -6.20
C GLY A 230 -12.33 -2.26 -7.72
N ASP A 231 -11.18 -2.44 -8.36
CA ASP A 231 -10.98 -2.56 -9.80
C ASP A 231 -11.18 -4.00 -10.33
N ILE A 232 -11.41 -4.99 -9.45
CA ILE A 232 -11.86 -6.32 -9.86
C ILE A 232 -13.38 -6.26 -10.06
N GLU A 233 -13.82 -6.36 -11.32
CA GLU A 233 -15.23 -6.45 -11.63
C GLU A 233 -15.81 -7.75 -11.08
N GLN A 234 -16.79 -7.61 -10.19
CA GLN A 234 -17.40 -8.74 -9.52
C GLN A 234 -18.85 -8.45 -9.14
N LYS A 235 -19.66 -9.51 -9.11
CA LYS A 235 -21.06 -9.44 -8.74
C LYS A 235 -21.34 -10.32 -7.53
N GLN A 236 -21.89 -9.73 -6.48
CA GLN A 236 -22.27 -10.50 -5.29
C GLN A 236 -23.41 -11.50 -5.63
N GLU A 237 -23.22 -12.76 -5.24
CA GLU A 237 -24.19 -13.84 -5.37
C GLU A 237 -24.95 -14.01 -4.06
N HIS A 238 -26.26 -13.75 -4.10
CA HIS A 238 -27.14 -13.83 -2.94
C HIS A 238 -28.08 -15.05 -2.97
N LYS A 239 -28.36 -15.61 -4.15
CA LYS A 239 -29.38 -16.66 -4.31
C LYS A 239 -28.84 -18.02 -3.90
N LEU A 240 -27.59 -18.30 -4.25
CA LEU A 240 -26.96 -19.61 -4.02
C LEU A 240 -26.05 -19.65 -2.79
N THR A 241 -25.91 -18.56 -2.05
CA THR A 241 -25.01 -18.43 -0.88
C THR A 241 -25.09 -19.62 0.07
N ASN A 242 -26.30 -20.04 0.46
CA ASN A 242 -26.48 -21.15 1.40
C ASN A 242 -26.08 -22.51 0.80
N VAL A 243 -26.34 -22.72 -0.50
CA VAL A 243 -26.02 -23.98 -1.18
C VAL A 243 -24.51 -24.08 -1.39
N LEU A 244 -23.88 -23.01 -1.86
CA LEU A 244 -22.44 -22.92 -2.05
C LEU A 244 -21.70 -23.00 -0.71
N GLY A 245 -22.24 -22.35 0.34
CA GLY A 245 -21.71 -22.45 1.70
C GLY A 245 -21.73 -23.88 2.23
N ARG A 246 -22.84 -24.62 2.04
CA ARG A 246 -22.91 -26.06 2.39
C ARG A 246 -21.90 -26.89 1.61
N LEU A 247 -21.83 -26.70 0.28
CA LEU A 247 -20.86 -27.40 -0.56
C LEU A 247 -19.43 -27.25 -0.03
N ILE A 248 -19.03 -26.03 0.35
CA ILE A 248 -17.70 -25.78 0.92
C ILE A 248 -17.55 -26.44 2.29
N CYS A 249 -18.48 -26.19 3.22
CA CYS A 249 -18.38 -26.71 4.59
C CYS A 249 -18.39 -28.23 4.65
N ASP A 250 -19.30 -28.88 3.91
CA ASP A 250 -19.44 -30.34 3.90
C ASP A 250 -18.31 -31.03 3.12
N SER A 251 -17.50 -30.26 2.37
CA SER A 251 -16.28 -30.78 1.73
C SER A 251 -15.06 -30.81 2.64
N ILE A 252 -15.13 -30.20 3.82
CA ILE A 252 -13.99 -30.10 4.75
C ILE A 252 -14.36 -30.81 6.04
N GLU A 253 -13.67 -31.92 6.32
CA GLU A 253 -13.91 -32.72 7.52
C GLU A 253 -13.76 -31.87 8.79
N GLY A 254 -14.79 -31.85 9.64
CA GLY A 254 -14.83 -31.06 10.86
C GLY A 254 -15.44 -29.65 10.71
N ALA A 255 -15.82 -29.25 9.50
CA ALA A 255 -16.57 -28.01 9.23
C ALA A 255 -18.06 -28.24 8.92
N ASP A 256 -18.52 -29.49 8.99
CA ASP A 256 -19.87 -29.91 8.62
C ASP A 256 -20.96 -29.07 9.29
N GLY A 257 -21.93 -28.60 8.51
CA GLY A 257 -23.08 -27.82 9.01
C GLY A 257 -22.79 -26.36 9.39
N SER A 258 -21.54 -25.89 9.32
CA SER A 258 -21.13 -24.54 9.71
C SER A 258 -21.25 -23.50 8.58
N VAL A 259 -22.40 -23.42 7.93
CA VAL A 259 -22.62 -22.66 6.66
C VAL A 259 -22.26 -21.17 6.68
N ASN A 260 -22.19 -20.55 7.86
CA ASN A 260 -21.89 -19.13 8.02
C ASN A 260 -20.49 -18.86 8.60
N ASN A 261 -19.74 -19.88 9.01
CA ASN A 261 -18.36 -19.69 9.46
C ASN A 261 -17.43 -20.12 8.35
N PHE A 262 -16.49 -19.23 8.02
CA PHE A 262 -15.45 -19.53 7.06
C PHE A 262 -14.59 -20.72 7.54
N PRO A 263 -14.59 -21.86 6.83
CA PRO A 263 -13.90 -23.07 7.28
C PRO A 263 -12.42 -23.11 6.90
N GLY A 264 -11.86 -21.99 6.43
CA GLY A 264 -10.43 -21.92 6.13
C GLY A 264 -9.55 -22.07 7.36
N ALA A 265 -8.39 -22.71 7.20
CA ALA A 265 -7.39 -22.87 8.26
C ALA A 265 -6.86 -21.51 8.72
N MET A 266 -6.93 -21.21 10.02
CA MET A 266 -6.50 -19.95 10.64
C MET A 266 -5.18 -20.13 11.38
N PRO A 267 -4.12 -19.40 11.00
CA PRO A 267 -2.83 -19.47 11.67
C PRO A 267 -2.85 -18.82 13.06
N VAL A 268 -2.14 -19.43 14.01
CA VAL A 268 -1.86 -18.87 15.34
C VAL A 268 -0.49 -18.15 15.35
N ASN A 269 -0.28 -17.25 16.30
CA ASN A 269 0.99 -16.51 16.39
C ASN A 269 2.14 -17.48 16.68
N PHE A 270 3.26 -17.29 15.98
CA PHE A 270 4.50 -18.01 16.25
C PHE A 270 5.18 -17.40 17.48
N GLY A 271 5.39 -18.23 18.50
CA GLY A 271 6.06 -17.85 19.75
C GLY A 271 7.24 -18.77 20.07
N ARG A 272 7.94 -18.50 21.18
CA ARG A 272 9.11 -19.32 21.57
C ARG A 272 8.75 -20.78 21.84
N THR A 273 7.56 -21.04 22.35
CA THR A 273 7.04 -22.39 22.57
C THR A 273 6.75 -23.15 21.28
N SER A 274 6.58 -22.44 20.16
CA SER A 274 6.35 -23.05 18.85
C SER A 274 7.59 -23.79 18.30
N PHE A 275 8.81 -23.44 18.75
CA PHE A 275 10.03 -24.09 18.27
C PHE A 275 10.06 -25.59 18.56
N ASP A 276 9.63 -26.02 19.76
CA ASP A 276 9.57 -27.44 20.12
C ASP A 276 8.69 -28.24 19.15
N ILE A 277 7.59 -27.62 18.69
CA ILE A 277 6.67 -28.23 17.71
C ILE A 277 7.30 -28.24 16.32
N ILE A 278 7.87 -27.12 15.87
CA ILE A 278 8.47 -27.02 14.53
C ILE A 278 9.68 -27.95 14.39
N GLN A 279 10.55 -28.02 15.38
CA GLN A 279 11.76 -28.84 15.33
C GLN A 279 11.46 -30.35 15.26
N LYS A 280 10.33 -30.79 15.83
CA LYS A 280 9.91 -32.20 15.88
C LYS A 280 9.10 -32.67 14.67
N ASN A 281 8.57 -31.75 13.86
CA ASN A 281 7.62 -32.09 12.80
C ASN A 281 8.05 -31.54 11.44
N ALA A 282 7.54 -32.15 10.37
CA ALA A 282 7.73 -31.65 9.01
C ALA A 282 6.85 -30.41 8.77
N TYR A 283 7.46 -29.37 8.23
CA TYR A 283 6.80 -28.11 7.89
C TYR A 283 7.20 -27.66 6.50
N ILE A 284 6.22 -27.16 5.78
CA ILE A 284 6.40 -26.39 4.56
C ILE A 284 6.19 -24.92 4.89
N VAL A 285 7.13 -24.10 4.45
CA VAL A 285 7.18 -22.66 4.76
C VAL A 285 7.11 -21.85 3.48
N SER A 286 6.51 -20.68 3.59
CA SER A 286 6.40 -19.71 2.50
C SER A 286 6.24 -18.31 3.06
N GLU A 287 6.41 -17.30 2.21
CA GLU A 287 6.14 -15.93 2.59
C GLU A 287 4.70 -15.75 3.11
N LYS A 288 4.59 -14.93 4.17
CA LYS A 288 3.31 -14.40 4.57
C LYS A 288 3.04 -13.14 3.76
N THR A 289 2.14 -13.29 2.80
CA THR A 289 1.64 -12.20 1.98
C THR A 289 0.77 -11.25 2.80
N ASP A 290 0.76 -9.99 2.37
CA ASP A 290 -0.18 -8.96 2.83
C ASP A 290 -1.17 -8.69 1.69
N GLY A 291 -2.28 -9.43 1.71
CA GLY A 291 -3.36 -9.34 0.75
C GLY A 291 -4.71 -9.74 1.35
N VAL A 292 -5.72 -9.89 0.48
CA VAL A 292 -7.08 -10.27 0.88
C VAL A 292 -7.33 -11.74 0.56
N ARG A 293 -7.43 -12.55 1.61
CA ARG A 293 -7.68 -13.99 1.52
C ARG A 293 -9.08 -14.29 0.98
N HIS A 294 -9.15 -15.19 0.03
CA HIS A 294 -10.38 -15.74 -0.53
C HIS A 294 -10.26 -17.25 -0.68
N PHE A 295 -11.36 -17.97 -0.45
CA PHE A 295 -11.50 -19.23 -1.19
C PHE A 295 -11.85 -18.92 -2.63
N VAL A 296 -11.37 -19.77 -3.54
CA VAL A 296 -11.68 -19.68 -4.96
C VAL A 296 -12.40 -20.96 -5.36
N LEU A 297 -13.71 -20.84 -5.55
CA LEU A 297 -14.57 -21.93 -5.97
C LEU A 297 -14.80 -21.81 -7.48
N VAL A 298 -14.33 -22.80 -8.23
CA VAL A 298 -14.53 -22.89 -9.68
C VAL A 298 -15.55 -23.99 -9.97
N THR A 299 -16.57 -23.63 -10.72
CA THR A 299 -17.60 -24.53 -11.24
C THR A 299 -17.50 -24.59 -12.76
N GLU A 300 -18.26 -25.49 -13.40
CA GLU A 300 -18.32 -25.62 -14.86
C GLU A 300 -18.61 -24.32 -15.62
N ASN A 301 -19.22 -23.31 -14.97
CA ASN A 301 -19.66 -22.08 -15.64
C ASN A 301 -19.19 -20.79 -14.97
N LYS A 302 -18.67 -20.85 -13.74
CA LYS A 302 -18.45 -19.66 -12.91
C LYS A 302 -17.27 -19.83 -11.97
N VAL A 303 -16.58 -18.72 -11.72
CA VAL A 303 -15.62 -18.55 -10.63
C VAL A 303 -16.25 -17.71 -9.53
N TYR A 304 -16.11 -18.17 -8.28
CA TYR A 304 -16.53 -17.44 -7.10
C TYR A 304 -15.32 -17.13 -6.22
N LEU A 305 -15.11 -15.85 -5.90
CA LEU A 305 -14.28 -15.42 -4.79
C LEU A 305 -15.13 -15.42 -3.52
N VAL A 306 -14.70 -16.16 -2.50
CA VAL A 306 -15.44 -16.31 -1.25
C VAL A 306 -14.67 -15.67 -0.11
N THR A 307 -15.25 -14.65 0.52
CA THR A 307 -14.61 -13.90 1.60
C THR A 307 -14.64 -14.66 2.93
N ARG A 308 -13.88 -14.19 3.91
CA ARG A 308 -13.93 -14.70 5.29
C ARG A 308 -15.30 -14.55 5.98
N LYS A 309 -16.20 -13.73 5.42
CA LYS A 309 -17.58 -13.59 5.91
C LYS A 309 -18.54 -14.57 5.21
N MET A 310 -18.02 -15.52 4.42
CA MET A 310 -18.80 -16.41 3.56
C MET A 310 -19.68 -15.66 2.56
N GLU A 311 -19.19 -14.51 2.06
CA GLU A 311 -19.82 -13.77 0.97
C GLU A 311 -19.23 -14.24 -0.36
N PHE A 312 -20.09 -14.46 -1.35
CA PHE A 312 -19.71 -15.02 -2.64
C PHE A 312 -19.77 -13.94 -3.71
N PHE A 313 -18.68 -13.77 -4.44
CA PHE A 313 -18.57 -12.81 -5.54
C PHE A 313 -18.22 -13.55 -6.83
N ILE A 314 -19.09 -13.43 -7.83
CA ILE A 314 -18.86 -13.98 -9.17
C ILE A 314 -17.90 -13.06 -9.91
N VAL A 315 -16.88 -13.65 -10.50
CA VAL A 315 -15.91 -12.97 -11.36
C VAL A 315 -15.95 -13.61 -12.76
N ASP A 316 -15.92 -12.79 -13.80
CA ASP A 316 -15.80 -13.28 -15.17
C ASP A 316 -14.35 -13.69 -15.44
N PHE A 317 -14.10 -15.01 -15.43
CA PHE A 317 -12.77 -15.57 -15.67
C PHE A 317 -12.88 -16.90 -16.46
N PRO A 318 -13.18 -16.84 -17.76
CA PRO A 318 -13.41 -18.03 -18.59
C PRO A 318 -12.23 -18.99 -18.66
N GLU A 319 -10.99 -18.49 -18.65
CA GLU A 319 -9.79 -19.32 -18.69
C GLU A 319 -9.64 -20.15 -17.41
N MET A 320 -10.03 -19.60 -16.26
CA MET A 320 -10.04 -20.33 -15.00
C MET A 320 -11.17 -21.39 -14.98
N VAL A 321 -12.34 -21.07 -15.54
CA VAL A 321 -13.41 -22.08 -15.73
C VAL A 321 -12.93 -23.22 -16.61
N LYS A 322 -12.27 -22.92 -17.73
CA LYS A 322 -11.70 -23.93 -18.63
C LYS A 322 -10.64 -24.79 -17.93
N ALA A 323 -9.75 -24.18 -17.16
CA ALA A 323 -8.64 -24.89 -16.52
C ALA A 323 -9.05 -25.74 -15.31
N TYR A 324 -10.09 -25.33 -14.56
CA TYR A 324 -10.42 -25.92 -13.25
C TYR A 324 -11.89 -26.30 -13.05
N GLY A 325 -12.77 -26.03 -14.02
CA GLY A 325 -14.22 -26.24 -13.93
C GLY A 325 -14.76 -27.34 -14.86
N GLU A 326 -14.09 -27.65 -15.98
CA GLU A 326 -14.60 -28.59 -16.99
C GLU A 326 -14.67 -30.05 -16.49
N ASN A 327 -13.77 -30.44 -15.59
CA ASN A 327 -13.71 -31.80 -15.04
C ASN A 327 -14.43 -31.92 -13.70
N GLY A 328 -15.21 -30.92 -13.31
CA GLY A 328 -15.92 -30.86 -12.03
C GLY A 328 -15.50 -29.66 -11.18
N VAL A 329 -16.12 -29.54 -10.00
CA VAL A 329 -15.87 -28.42 -9.09
C VAL A 329 -14.43 -28.47 -8.56
N SER A 330 -13.79 -27.30 -8.47
CA SER A 330 -12.51 -27.11 -7.78
C SER A 330 -12.64 -26.06 -6.69
N LEU A 331 -11.96 -26.25 -5.56
CA LEU A 331 -11.98 -25.37 -4.40
C LEU A 331 -10.54 -25.16 -3.90
N PHE A 332 -10.08 -23.92 -4.00
CA PHE A 332 -8.74 -23.49 -3.59
C PHE A 332 -8.78 -22.49 -2.45
N ASP A 333 -7.67 -22.40 -1.71
CA ASP A 333 -7.39 -21.36 -0.73
C ASP A 333 -6.26 -20.48 -1.25
N GLY A 334 -6.51 -19.17 -1.28
CA GLY A 334 -5.60 -18.22 -1.89
C GLY A 334 -5.75 -16.82 -1.32
N GLU A 335 -4.85 -15.95 -1.75
CA GLU A 335 -4.82 -14.55 -1.36
C GLU A 335 -4.64 -13.67 -2.59
N ILE A 336 -5.47 -12.64 -2.71
CA ILE A 336 -5.31 -11.64 -3.75
C ILE A 336 -4.40 -10.54 -3.22
N VAL A 337 -3.28 -10.32 -3.92
CA VAL A 337 -2.30 -9.27 -3.64
C VAL A 337 -2.25 -8.27 -4.79
N ARG A 338 -1.79 -7.05 -4.52
CA ARG A 338 -1.50 -6.06 -5.55
C ARG A 338 -0.05 -6.22 -6.00
N ASN A 339 0.19 -6.47 -7.28
CA ASN A 339 1.54 -6.43 -7.83
C ASN A 339 2.03 -4.98 -7.84
N ILE A 340 3.09 -4.69 -7.10
CA ILE A 340 3.66 -3.35 -6.93
C ILE A 340 4.20 -2.79 -8.25
N ARG A 341 4.72 -3.64 -9.13
CA ARG A 341 5.34 -3.24 -10.40
C ARG A 341 4.30 -2.91 -11.47
N THR A 342 3.29 -3.78 -11.61
CA THR A 342 2.28 -3.68 -12.68
C THR A 342 0.98 -3.01 -12.22
N VAL A 343 0.79 -2.87 -10.90
CA VAL A 343 -0.42 -2.36 -10.25
C VAL A 343 -1.66 -3.25 -10.54
N ARG A 344 -1.44 -4.46 -11.08
CA ARG A 344 -2.50 -5.45 -11.33
C ARG A 344 -2.77 -6.31 -10.09
N PRO A 345 -4.02 -6.75 -9.86
CA PRO A 345 -4.30 -7.76 -8.86
C PRO A 345 -3.75 -9.13 -9.30
N VAL A 346 -3.26 -9.89 -8.32
CA VAL A 346 -2.70 -11.23 -8.50
C VAL A 346 -3.31 -12.16 -7.46
N LEU A 347 -3.92 -13.25 -7.89
CA LEU A 347 -4.33 -14.36 -7.03
C LEU A 347 -3.13 -15.29 -6.79
N MET A 348 -2.73 -15.41 -5.53
CA MET A 348 -1.72 -16.35 -5.06
C MET A 348 -2.38 -17.52 -4.36
N LEU A 349 -2.40 -18.68 -5.02
CA LEU A 349 -2.92 -19.92 -4.44
C LEU A 349 -1.90 -20.52 -3.47
N PHE A 350 -2.38 -21.04 -2.34
CA PHE A 350 -1.51 -21.67 -1.34
C PHE A 350 -2.07 -22.92 -0.66
N ASP A 351 -3.32 -23.31 -0.90
CA ASP A 351 -3.82 -24.64 -0.55
C ASP A 351 -4.95 -25.05 -1.51
N ALA A 352 -5.29 -26.34 -1.54
CA ALA A 352 -6.34 -26.90 -2.39
C ALA A 352 -7.14 -27.95 -1.61
N ILE A 353 -8.47 -27.88 -1.69
CA ILE A 353 -9.38 -28.79 -0.99
C ILE A 353 -10.02 -29.76 -2.00
N ILE A 354 -10.50 -29.23 -3.14
CA ILE A 354 -11.08 -30.02 -4.23
C ILE A 354 -10.39 -29.62 -5.52
N VAL A 355 -10.02 -30.59 -6.34
CA VAL A 355 -9.46 -30.40 -7.67
C VAL A 355 -10.17 -31.32 -8.65
N ASP A 356 -10.70 -30.78 -9.74
CA ASP A 356 -11.33 -31.57 -10.82
C ASP A 356 -12.39 -32.55 -10.24
N GLY A 357 -13.22 -32.09 -9.30
CA GLY A 357 -14.25 -32.88 -8.62
C GLY A 357 -13.74 -33.85 -7.54
N ILE A 358 -12.42 -33.98 -7.35
CA ILE A 358 -11.81 -34.90 -6.38
C ILE A 358 -11.43 -34.13 -5.11
N ASN A 359 -11.95 -34.57 -3.97
CA ASN A 359 -11.56 -34.04 -2.67
C ASN A 359 -10.18 -34.56 -2.26
N ILE A 360 -9.23 -33.65 -2.07
CA ILE A 360 -7.83 -33.95 -1.72
C ILE A 360 -7.46 -33.45 -0.31
N SER A 361 -8.43 -33.02 0.49
CA SER A 361 -8.21 -32.50 1.85
C SER A 361 -7.48 -33.48 2.78
N LYS A 362 -7.64 -34.80 2.56
CA LYS A 362 -6.96 -35.89 3.30
C LYS A 362 -5.53 -36.19 2.85
N LYS A 363 -5.03 -35.51 1.82
CA LYS A 363 -3.62 -35.60 1.44
C LYS A 363 -2.77 -34.71 2.35
N LYS A 364 -1.48 -34.98 2.47
CA LYS A 364 -0.55 -34.08 3.16
C LYS A 364 -0.45 -32.74 2.45
N TYR A 365 -0.06 -31.69 3.18
CA TYR A 365 0.03 -30.33 2.62
C TYR A 365 0.96 -30.27 1.40
N SER A 366 2.13 -30.90 1.46
CA SER A 366 3.07 -31.00 0.32
C SER A 366 2.43 -31.60 -0.94
N GLU A 367 1.63 -32.65 -0.81
CA GLU A 367 0.91 -33.27 -1.93
C GLU A 367 -0.20 -32.37 -2.49
N ARG A 368 -0.84 -31.55 -1.63
CA ARG A 368 -1.85 -30.57 -2.07
C ARG A 368 -1.19 -29.40 -2.81
N ILE A 369 -0.03 -28.92 -2.34
CA ILE A 369 0.78 -27.91 -3.04
C ILE A 369 1.23 -28.39 -4.41
N GLN A 370 1.74 -29.62 -4.52
CA GLN A 370 2.13 -30.20 -5.81
C GLN A 370 0.96 -30.20 -6.80
N LYS A 371 -0.27 -30.45 -6.32
CA LYS A 371 -1.45 -30.35 -7.17
C LYS A 371 -1.70 -28.92 -7.64
N ILE A 372 -1.51 -27.90 -6.80
CA ILE A 372 -1.63 -26.50 -7.24
C ILE A 372 -0.59 -26.21 -8.33
N GLU A 373 0.67 -26.64 -8.14
CA GLU A 373 1.77 -26.47 -9.11
C GLU A 373 1.39 -27.03 -10.50
N GLU A 374 0.97 -28.30 -10.55
CA GLU A 374 0.57 -28.98 -11.78
C GLU A 374 -0.56 -28.26 -12.55
N ILE A 375 -1.43 -27.53 -11.85
CA ILE A 375 -2.65 -26.97 -12.44
C ILE A 375 -2.51 -25.48 -12.73
N VAL A 376 -1.69 -24.72 -11.99
CA VAL A 376 -1.38 -23.33 -12.33
C VAL A 376 -0.74 -23.22 -13.72
N GLU A 377 0.01 -24.25 -14.15
CA GLU A 377 0.54 -24.35 -15.51
C GLU A 377 -0.55 -24.51 -16.60
N ARG A 378 -1.78 -24.90 -16.25
CA ARG A 378 -2.89 -25.08 -17.20
C ARG A 378 -3.54 -23.77 -17.63
N VAL A 379 -3.35 -22.68 -16.88
CA VAL A 379 -3.88 -21.37 -17.26
C VAL A 379 -2.95 -20.77 -18.30
N ASP A 380 -3.40 -20.78 -19.55
CA ASP A 380 -2.69 -20.22 -20.69
C ASP A 380 -2.35 -18.74 -20.44
N ASN A 381 -1.06 -18.41 -20.47
CA ASN A 381 -0.55 -17.06 -20.25
C ASN A 381 -0.46 -16.22 -21.55
N ASN A 382 -1.18 -16.61 -22.61
CA ASN A 382 -1.27 -15.82 -23.84
C ASN A 382 -1.54 -14.32 -23.59
N GLU A 383 -0.62 -13.45 -24.04
CA GLU A 383 -0.56 -12.03 -23.66
C GLU A 383 -1.82 -11.21 -23.97
N ILE A 384 -2.58 -11.60 -25.01
CA ILE A 384 -3.78 -10.90 -25.45
C ILE A 384 -4.94 -11.13 -24.47
N GLN A 385 -5.08 -12.35 -23.94
CA GLN A 385 -6.10 -12.71 -22.94
C GLN A 385 -5.70 -12.22 -21.54
N ALA A 386 -4.39 -12.21 -21.24
CA ALA A 386 -3.84 -11.72 -19.97
C ALA A 386 -4.15 -10.24 -19.66
N LYS A 387 -4.49 -9.41 -20.67
CA LYS A 387 -4.85 -8.00 -20.43
C LYS A 387 -6.25 -7.82 -19.85
N ASN A 388 -7.18 -8.71 -20.21
CA ASN A 388 -8.60 -8.60 -19.86
C ASN A 388 -9.02 -9.47 -18.67
N ARG A 389 -8.13 -10.36 -18.19
CA ARG A 389 -8.43 -11.16 -16.99
C ARG A 389 -8.59 -10.28 -15.74
N PRO A 390 -9.48 -10.65 -14.81
CA PRO A 390 -9.72 -9.88 -13.57
C PRO A 390 -8.47 -9.80 -12.68
N PHE A 391 -7.64 -10.84 -12.68
CA PHE A 391 -6.38 -10.92 -11.96
C PHE A 391 -5.44 -11.95 -12.59
N ASP A 392 -4.14 -11.77 -12.38
CA ASP A 392 -3.15 -12.77 -12.76
C ASP A 392 -3.15 -13.92 -11.73
N ILE A 393 -2.78 -15.14 -12.13
CA ILE A 393 -2.66 -16.28 -11.21
C ILE A 393 -1.18 -16.62 -11.08
N ILE A 394 -0.68 -16.65 -9.85
CA ILE A 394 0.71 -16.99 -9.53
C ILE A 394 0.71 -17.99 -8.38
N ILE A 395 1.68 -18.90 -8.37
CA ILE A 395 1.91 -19.77 -7.22
C ILE A 395 2.98 -19.18 -6.30
N LYS A 396 2.80 -19.35 -4.99
CA LYS A 396 3.86 -19.06 -4.02
C LYS A 396 5.03 -20.02 -4.20
N LYS A 397 6.22 -19.60 -3.76
CA LYS A 397 7.34 -20.53 -3.60
C LYS A 397 7.25 -21.15 -2.22
N PHE A 398 7.33 -22.48 -2.19
CA PHE A 398 7.27 -23.28 -0.97
C PHE A 398 8.64 -23.92 -0.74
N TYR A 399 9.04 -23.98 0.53
CA TYR A 399 10.32 -24.52 0.97
C TYR A 399 10.10 -25.41 2.18
N THR A 400 11.04 -26.29 2.51
CA THR A 400 10.99 -26.94 3.83
C THR A 400 11.47 -25.97 4.91
N LYS A 401 11.15 -26.24 6.19
CA LYS A 401 11.57 -25.37 7.30
C LYS A 401 13.09 -25.18 7.38
N GLU A 402 13.89 -26.16 6.95
CA GLU A 402 15.35 -26.10 6.91
C GLU A 402 15.87 -25.10 5.85
N GLU A 403 15.06 -24.82 4.82
CA GLU A 403 15.39 -23.94 3.71
C GLU A 403 14.85 -22.51 3.92
N ILE A 404 14.37 -22.17 5.12
CA ILE A 404 13.75 -20.87 5.43
C ILE A 404 14.66 -19.67 5.09
N ASN A 405 15.99 -19.84 5.13
CA ASN A 405 16.94 -18.82 4.70
C ASN A 405 16.73 -18.39 3.24
N SER A 406 16.36 -19.31 2.35
CA SER A 406 16.05 -19.02 0.95
C SER A 406 14.87 -18.06 0.82
N ILE A 407 13.87 -18.15 1.71
CA ILE A 407 12.73 -17.21 1.72
C ILE A 407 13.19 -15.82 2.15
N PHE A 408 14.00 -15.73 3.21
CA PHE A 408 14.50 -14.43 3.68
C PHE A 408 15.42 -13.73 2.69
N GLN A 409 16.09 -14.46 1.80
CA GLN A 409 16.87 -13.88 0.69
C GLN A 409 15.98 -13.24 -0.38
N LEU A 410 14.71 -13.65 -0.48
CA LEU A 410 13.74 -13.08 -1.42
C LEU A 410 13.02 -11.85 -0.85
N ILE A 411 13.00 -11.69 0.48
CA ILE A 411 12.31 -10.58 1.15
C ILE A 411 13.32 -9.47 1.47
N CYS A 412 13.08 -8.26 0.96
CA CYS A 412 13.87 -7.08 1.28
C CYS A 412 12.97 -5.95 1.81
N PHE A 413 13.51 -5.11 2.71
CA PHE A 413 12.82 -3.90 3.14
C PHE A 413 13.03 -2.81 2.09
N SER A 414 11.94 -2.30 1.51
CA SER A 414 11.99 -1.13 0.62
C SER A 414 11.77 0.14 1.43
N HIS A 415 12.78 1.00 1.51
CA HIS A 415 12.66 2.31 2.17
C HIS A 415 11.67 3.23 1.46
N GLU A 416 11.57 3.12 0.14
CA GLU A 416 10.63 3.89 -0.68
C GLU A 416 9.18 3.52 -0.36
N ILE A 417 8.89 2.21 -0.24
CA ILE A 417 7.54 1.72 0.04
C ILE A 417 7.25 1.68 1.55
N GLY A 418 8.28 1.66 2.40
CA GLY A 418 8.14 1.55 3.85
C GLY A 418 7.69 0.17 4.32
N SER A 419 7.91 -0.88 3.52
CA SER A 419 7.44 -2.24 3.78
C SER A 419 8.46 -3.28 3.33
N TYR A 420 8.38 -4.48 3.89
CA TYR A 420 9.02 -5.66 3.31
C TYR A 420 8.29 -6.07 2.03
N ILE A 421 9.06 -6.34 0.99
CA ILE A 421 8.58 -6.74 -0.33
C ILE A 421 9.32 -7.98 -0.81
N ILE A 422 8.65 -8.77 -1.64
CA ILE A 422 9.28 -9.77 -2.48
C ILE A 422 9.39 -9.20 -3.88
N GLN A 423 10.55 -9.34 -4.49
CA GLN A 423 10.80 -8.91 -5.86
C GLN A 423 11.64 -9.95 -6.59
N ASP A 424 10.98 -10.74 -7.44
CA ASP A 424 11.62 -11.58 -8.46
C ASP A 424 10.98 -11.34 -9.83
N ASP A 425 11.29 -12.19 -10.82
CA ASP A 425 10.82 -12.04 -12.20
C ASP A 425 9.29 -12.13 -12.30
N ILE A 426 8.65 -12.88 -11.40
CA ILE A 426 7.23 -13.22 -11.45
C ILE A 426 6.45 -12.46 -10.35
N ARG A 427 7.04 -12.31 -9.16
CA ARG A 427 6.40 -11.77 -7.96
C ARG A 427 6.95 -10.40 -7.61
N CYS A 428 6.03 -9.47 -7.34
CA CYS A 428 6.39 -8.16 -6.82
C CYS A 428 5.27 -7.67 -5.89
N HIS A 429 5.33 -8.03 -4.60
CA HIS A 429 4.24 -7.73 -3.64
C HIS A 429 4.78 -7.56 -2.21
N ARG A 430 3.93 -7.06 -1.31
CA ARG A 430 4.24 -6.91 0.12
C ARG A 430 4.29 -8.29 0.80
N SER A 431 5.13 -8.40 1.82
CA SER A 431 5.24 -9.59 2.67
C SER A 431 5.46 -9.17 4.11
N ASP A 432 4.59 -9.56 5.05
CA ASP A 432 4.68 -9.15 6.46
C ASP A 432 5.39 -10.19 7.35
N GLY A 433 5.77 -11.35 6.80
CA GLY A 433 6.54 -12.36 7.51
C GLY A 433 6.55 -13.72 6.84
N ILE A 434 6.37 -14.79 7.62
CA ILE A 434 6.48 -16.20 7.20
C ILE A 434 5.28 -17.00 7.73
N ILE A 435 4.76 -17.91 6.90
CA ILE A 435 3.78 -18.92 7.30
C ILE A 435 4.48 -20.27 7.43
N PHE A 436 4.20 -20.98 8.52
CA PHE A 436 4.65 -22.35 8.76
C PHE A 436 3.44 -23.28 8.73
N ALA A 437 3.29 -24.03 7.64
CA ALA A 437 2.23 -25.00 7.48
C ALA A 437 2.74 -26.41 7.79
N PRO A 438 2.12 -27.14 8.74
CA PRO A 438 2.52 -28.50 9.06
C PRO A 438 2.16 -29.42 7.89
N ASP A 439 3.02 -30.40 7.58
CA ASP A 439 2.81 -31.33 6.47
C ASP A 439 1.79 -32.45 6.81
N ILE A 440 0.55 -32.03 7.04
CA ILE A 440 -0.58 -32.85 7.48
C ILE A 440 -1.81 -32.62 6.60
N GLU A 441 -2.86 -33.41 6.83
CA GLU A 441 -4.20 -33.22 6.25
C GLU A 441 -4.77 -31.84 6.56
N TYR A 442 -5.66 -31.35 5.69
CA TYR A 442 -6.30 -30.04 5.87
C TYR A 442 -7.11 -30.01 7.16
N LYS A 443 -6.89 -28.98 7.99
CA LYS A 443 -7.65 -28.76 9.23
C LYS A 443 -8.35 -27.40 9.18
N PRO A 444 -9.69 -27.36 9.24
CA PRO A 444 -10.43 -26.11 9.22
C PRO A 444 -10.24 -25.30 10.51
N PHE A 445 -10.64 -24.03 10.47
CA PHE A 445 -10.65 -23.11 11.61
C PHE A 445 -9.27 -22.93 12.26
N ALA A 446 -9.22 -22.59 13.55
CA ALA A 446 -7.96 -22.40 14.27
C ALA A 446 -7.14 -23.71 14.30
N ASN A 447 -5.97 -23.68 13.65
CA ASN A 447 -5.06 -24.81 13.61
C ASN A 447 -3.83 -24.50 14.46
N SER A 448 -3.70 -25.20 15.60
CA SER A 448 -2.61 -25.00 16.56
C SER A 448 -1.22 -25.37 16.05
N GLY A 449 -1.11 -26.05 14.90
CA GLY A 449 0.15 -26.31 14.21
C GLY A 449 0.42 -25.35 13.06
N LEU A 450 -0.56 -24.57 12.58
CA LEU A 450 -0.35 -23.60 11.51
C LEU A 450 0.10 -22.28 12.13
N PHE A 451 1.36 -21.89 11.94
CA PHE A 451 1.91 -20.69 12.56
C PHE A 451 2.10 -19.54 11.59
N LYS A 452 1.94 -18.30 12.09
CA LYS A 452 2.39 -17.08 11.44
C LYS A 452 3.44 -16.37 12.27
N TRP A 453 4.57 -16.06 11.65
CA TRP A 453 5.55 -15.13 12.18
C TRP A 453 5.49 -13.83 11.37
N LYS A 454 5.64 -12.69 12.04
CA LYS A 454 5.74 -11.37 11.40
C LYS A 454 6.92 -10.59 11.92
N TYR A 455 7.40 -9.66 11.10
CA TYR A 455 8.36 -8.66 11.55
C TYR A 455 7.79 -7.85 12.71
N MET A 456 8.67 -7.45 13.64
CA MET A 456 8.30 -6.73 14.86
C MET A 456 7.39 -5.52 14.60
N THR A 457 7.70 -4.76 13.54
CA THR A 457 6.99 -3.54 13.14
C THR A 457 5.64 -3.79 12.47
N HIS A 458 5.30 -5.04 12.14
CA HIS A 458 4.10 -5.43 11.37
C HIS A 458 3.05 -6.16 12.22
N TRP A 459 3.28 -6.28 13.53
CA TRP A 459 2.27 -6.75 14.47
C TRP A 459 1.29 -5.62 14.79
N THR A 460 0.00 -5.87 14.52
CA THR A 460 -1.08 -4.94 14.83
C THR A 460 -2.11 -5.59 15.75
N ILE A 461 -2.77 -4.76 16.56
CA ILE A 461 -3.90 -5.15 17.40
C ILE A 461 -5.05 -4.20 17.10
N ASP A 462 -6.22 -4.76 16.84
CA ASP A 462 -7.47 -4.03 16.67
C ASP A 462 -8.12 -3.79 18.04
N TYR A 463 -7.80 -2.67 18.67
CA TYR A 463 -8.41 -2.27 19.94
C TYR A 463 -9.70 -1.48 19.72
N GLY A 464 -10.61 -1.57 20.69
CA GLY A 464 -11.70 -0.62 20.79
C GLY A 464 -11.20 0.65 21.50
N ILE A 465 -11.68 1.82 21.10
CA ILE A 465 -11.53 3.05 21.87
C ILE A 465 -12.92 3.47 22.34
N THR A 466 -13.03 3.85 23.62
CA THR A 466 -14.22 4.52 24.16
C THR A 466 -13.80 5.83 24.81
N THR A 467 -14.61 6.87 24.60
CA THR A 467 -14.41 8.18 25.22
C THR A 467 -15.22 8.25 26.52
N SER A 468 -14.56 8.51 27.64
CA SER A 468 -15.26 8.70 28.92
C SER A 468 -16.00 10.04 28.97
N LYS A 469 -16.91 10.21 29.94
CA LYS A 469 -17.63 11.49 30.17
C LYS A 469 -16.69 12.68 30.45
N ASN A 470 -15.47 12.41 30.89
CA ASN A 470 -14.45 13.42 31.18
C ASN A 470 -13.56 13.73 29.96
N GLY A 471 -13.82 13.12 28.80
CA GLY A 471 -13.07 13.32 27.56
C GLY A 471 -11.84 12.43 27.40
N ASP A 472 -11.53 11.56 28.37
CA ASP A 472 -10.39 10.64 28.26
C ASP A 472 -10.72 9.43 27.37
N ASP A 473 -9.93 9.24 26.31
CA ASP A 473 -9.99 8.06 25.44
C ASP A 473 -9.25 6.86 26.06
N THR A 474 -9.92 5.70 26.09
CA THR A 474 -9.43 4.47 26.71
C THR A 474 -9.52 3.30 25.75
N PHE A 475 -8.45 2.51 25.66
CA PHE A 475 -8.46 1.26 24.92
C PHE A 475 -9.28 0.19 25.64
N TYR A 476 -9.99 -0.63 24.88
CA TYR A 476 -10.66 -1.83 25.36
C TYR A 476 -10.51 -3.00 24.37
N CYS A 477 -10.67 -4.22 24.86
CA CYS A 477 -10.79 -5.43 24.04
C CYS A 477 -12.07 -6.19 24.42
N SER A 478 -12.35 -7.31 23.74
CA SER A 478 -13.50 -8.16 24.09
C SER A 478 -13.05 -9.43 24.81
N ASP A 479 -13.78 -9.91 25.81
CA ASP A 479 -13.62 -11.29 26.31
C ASP A 479 -14.57 -12.29 25.62
N GLY A 480 -15.31 -11.83 24.62
CA GLY A 480 -16.37 -12.57 23.92
C GLY A 480 -17.78 -12.31 24.47
N ARG A 481 -17.90 -11.79 25.69
CA ARG A 481 -19.19 -11.48 26.35
C ARG A 481 -19.34 -9.99 26.66
N LYS A 482 -18.27 -9.35 27.12
CA LYS A 482 -18.23 -7.95 27.52
C LYS A 482 -16.97 -7.27 27.00
N GLU A 483 -16.98 -5.95 27.13
CA GLU A 483 -15.81 -5.10 26.92
C GLU A 483 -14.93 -5.14 28.17
N VAL A 484 -13.62 -5.25 27.95
CA VAL A 484 -12.60 -5.20 28.98
C VAL A 484 -11.80 -3.94 28.77
N LEU A 485 -12.02 -2.94 29.63
CA LEU A 485 -11.24 -1.70 29.62
C LEU A 485 -9.78 -2.01 29.97
N LEU A 486 -8.86 -1.43 29.20
CA LEU A 486 -7.43 -1.65 29.34
C LEU A 486 -6.77 -0.41 29.96
N ARG A 487 -6.27 0.50 29.13
CA ARG A 487 -5.50 1.67 29.54
C ARG A 487 -5.90 2.89 28.73
N LYS A 488 -5.56 4.08 29.23
CA LYS A 488 -5.69 5.31 28.45
C LYS A 488 -4.87 5.23 27.17
N VAL A 489 -5.42 5.80 26.11
CA VAL A 489 -4.74 5.98 24.83
C VAL A 489 -3.49 6.84 25.04
N ASN A 490 -2.36 6.44 24.46
CA ASN A 490 -1.08 7.14 24.58
C ASN A 490 -0.40 7.35 23.22
N PHE A 491 -1.20 7.67 22.21
CA PHE A 491 -0.77 8.06 20.87
C PHE A 491 0.20 9.25 20.88
N SER A 492 1.04 9.34 19.85
CA SER A 492 1.84 10.55 19.58
C SER A 492 0.94 11.73 19.23
N LYS A 493 1.50 12.96 19.15
CA LYS A 493 0.70 14.13 18.75
C LYS A 493 0.22 14.00 17.31
N GLU A 494 1.08 13.44 16.45
CA GLU A 494 0.81 13.16 15.06
C GLU A 494 -0.31 12.12 14.92
N ASP A 495 -0.22 11.01 15.65
CA ASP A 495 -1.23 9.94 15.64
C ASP A 495 -2.58 10.39 16.22
N LEU A 496 -2.58 11.22 17.28
CA LEU A 496 -3.81 11.82 17.80
C LEU A 496 -4.50 12.69 16.75
N LYS A 497 -3.72 13.48 16.01
CA LYS A 497 -4.28 14.30 14.94
C LYS A 497 -4.93 13.42 13.87
N HIS A 498 -4.23 12.39 13.39
CA HIS A 498 -4.80 11.45 12.42
C HIS A 498 -6.07 10.76 12.92
N PHE A 499 -6.11 10.39 14.20
CA PHE A 499 -7.29 9.79 14.80
C PHE A 499 -8.47 10.77 14.88
N GLU A 500 -8.24 12.04 15.24
CA GLU A 500 -9.29 13.07 15.24
C GLU A 500 -9.81 13.37 13.81
N ASP A 501 -8.92 13.34 12.81
CA ASP A 501 -9.30 13.48 11.40
C ASP A 501 -10.26 12.34 10.99
N ASP A 502 -9.93 11.10 11.31
CA ASP A 502 -10.80 9.94 11.06
C ASP A 502 -12.12 10.01 11.84
N LYS A 503 -12.11 10.50 13.10
CA LYS A 503 -13.35 10.68 13.88
C LYS A 503 -14.32 11.63 13.17
N ALA A 504 -13.82 12.74 12.62
CA ALA A 504 -14.62 13.71 11.91
C ALA A 504 -15.19 13.13 10.61
N ILE A 505 -14.35 12.43 9.85
CA ILE A 505 -14.71 11.79 8.58
C ILE A 505 -15.83 10.76 8.76
N TYR A 506 -15.65 9.84 9.71
CA TYR A 506 -16.55 8.70 9.88
C TYR A 506 -17.69 8.95 10.89
N ARG A 507 -17.87 10.22 11.33
CA ARG A 507 -18.90 10.63 12.29
C ARG A 507 -18.88 9.75 13.55
N TRP A 508 -17.70 9.63 14.14
CA TRP A 508 -17.47 8.81 15.33
C TRP A 508 -18.45 9.16 16.46
N ASN A 509 -19.09 8.14 17.02
CA ASN A 509 -20.19 8.28 17.99
C ASN A 509 -19.76 7.95 19.45
N GLY A 510 -18.47 8.04 19.76
CA GLY A 510 -17.91 7.85 21.10
C GLY A 510 -17.30 6.47 21.33
N SER A 511 -17.48 5.52 20.41
CA SER A 511 -16.82 4.21 20.46
C SER A 511 -16.57 3.63 19.07
N GLY A 512 -15.51 2.83 18.94
CA GLY A 512 -15.19 2.16 17.68
C GLY A 512 -13.88 1.40 17.72
N VAL A 513 -13.59 0.64 16.68
CA VAL A 513 -12.39 -0.21 16.58
C VAL A 513 -11.33 0.49 15.76
N VAL A 514 -10.09 0.51 16.24
CA VAL A 514 -8.94 1.10 15.56
C VAL A 514 -7.83 0.06 15.43
N GLU A 515 -7.11 0.09 14.31
CA GLU A 515 -5.92 -0.73 14.13
C GLU A 515 -4.69 0.02 14.65
N THR A 516 -3.90 -0.67 15.49
CA THR A 516 -2.74 -0.05 16.16
C THR A 516 -1.53 -0.96 16.16
N SER A 517 -0.33 -0.41 16.20
CA SER A 517 0.92 -1.14 16.48
C SER A 517 1.66 -0.49 17.64
N LEU A 518 2.51 -1.23 18.35
CA LEU A 518 3.34 -0.67 19.42
C LEU A 518 4.67 -0.18 18.84
N ASP A 519 4.97 1.12 18.99
CA ASP A 519 6.34 1.59 18.82
C ASP A 519 7.14 1.27 20.08
N VAL A 520 7.99 0.25 19.99
CA VAL A 520 8.76 -0.26 21.13
C VAL A 520 9.83 0.71 21.63
N TRP A 521 10.21 1.71 20.84
CA TRP A 521 11.24 2.67 21.23
C TRP A 521 10.67 3.81 22.07
N SER A 522 9.49 4.31 21.70
CA SER A 522 8.79 5.34 22.47
C SER A 522 7.86 4.78 23.55
N GLY A 523 7.44 3.52 23.42
CA GLY A 523 6.40 2.91 24.26
C GLY A 523 5.00 3.46 23.97
N GLN A 524 4.81 4.16 22.85
CA GLN A 524 3.53 4.70 22.41
C GLN A 524 2.86 3.75 21.41
N TRP A 525 1.54 3.65 21.48
CA TRP A 525 0.78 3.03 20.40
C TRP A 525 0.78 3.96 19.20
N LYS A 526 0.98 3.40 18.01
CA LYS A 526 0.82 4.07 16.73
C LYS A 526 -0.57 3.80 16.20
N TYR A 527 -1.25 4.85 15.77
CA TYR A 527 -2.55 4.75 15.13
C TYR A 527 -2.36 4.47 13.64
N HIS A 528 -3.08 3.49 13.08
CA HIS A 528 -3.05 3.22 11.64
C HIS A 528 -4.32 3.69 10.94
N ILE A 529 -5.48 3.20 11.38
CA ILE A 529 -6.76 3.49 10.73
C ILE A 529 -7.95 3.21 11.66
N TYR A 530 -9.05 3.91 11.43
CA TYR A 530 -10.35 3.52 11.97
C TYR A 530 -10.95 2.34 11.19
N ARG A 531 -11.19 1.22 11.89
CA ARG A 531 -11.76 -0.01 11.34
C ARG A 531 -13.29 0.01 11.41
N TYR A 532 -13.92 0.91 10.65
CA TYR A 532 -15.39 1.00 10.57
C TYR A 532 -16.05 -0.28 10.03
N ASP A 533 -15.30 -1.10 9.29
CA ASP A 533 -15.71 -2.41 8.77
C ASP A 533 -15.85 -3.47 9.88
N LYS A 534 -15.24 -3.22 11.04
CA LYS A 534 -15.06 -4.19 12.10
C LYS A 534 -15.94 -3.84 13.31
N PRO A 535 -16.99 -4.64 13.59
CA PRO A 535 -17.97 -4.29 14.62
C PRO A 535 -17.46 -4.53 16.05
N LYS A 536 -16.42 -5.35 16.23
CA LYS A 536 -15.88 -5.73 17.55
C LYS A 536 -14.36 -5.73 17.53
N PRO A 537 -13.69 -5.28 18.61
CA PRO A 537 -12.24 -5.36 18.71
C PRO A 537 -11.76 -6.80 18.84
N ASN A 538 -10.45 -7.00 18.84
CA ASN A 538 -9.87 -8.31 19.10
C ASN A 538 -10.27 -8.86 20.48
N ASN A 539 -10.31 -10.20 20.57
CA ASN A 539 -10.47 -10.86 21.85
C ASN A 539 -9.22 -10.64 22.71
N ILE A 540 -9.37 -10.59 24.04
CA ILE A 540 -8.26 -10.44 24.98
C ILE A 540 -7.17 -11.50 24.77
N SER A 541 -7.52 -12.74 24.42
CA SER A 541 -6.54 -13.77 24.10
C SER A 541 -5.68 -13.37 22.90
N VAL A 542 -6.29 -12.91 21.81
CA VAL A 542 -5.59 -12.43 20.61
C VAL A 542 -4.69 -11.23 20.93
N CYS A 543 -5.14 -10.32 21.79
CA CYS A 543 -4.32 -9.19 22.23
C CYS A 543 -3.09 -9.68 23.00
N ILE A 544 -3.28 -10.60 23.95
CA ILE A 544 -2.19 -11.19 24.75
C ILE A 544 -1.23 -11.95 23.84
N ASP A 545 -1.72 -12.84 22.98
CA ASP A 545 -0.91 -13.63 22.04
C ASP A 545 -0.06 -12.72 21.13
N THR A 546 -0.59 -11.55 20.77
CA THR A 546 0.13 -10.59 19.91
C THR A 546 1.17 -9.81 20.71
N LEU A 547 0.85 -9.41 21.94
CA LEU A 547 1.83 -8.80 22.84
C LEU A 547 2.96 -9.76 23.21
N GLU A 548 2.66 -11.04 23.42
CA GLU A 548 3.66 -12.09 23.65
C GLU A 548 4.55 -12.29 22.42
N ALA A 549 3.98 -12.32 21.22
CA ALA A 549 4.75 -12.40 19.98
C ALA A 549 5.69 -11.17 19.81
N MET A 550 5.18 -9.97 20.08
CA MET A 550 5.98 -8.73 20.09
C MET A 550 7.11 -8.79 21.13
N ALA A 551 6.83 -9.26 22.34
CA ALA A 551 7.79 -9.36 23.43
C ALA A 551 8.85 -10.44 23.18
N CYS A 552 8.47 -11.57 22.57
CA CYS A 552 9.41 -12.62 22.19
C CYS A 552 10.42 -12.16 21.14
N ASN A 553 9.99 -11.23 20.27
CA ASN A 553 10.77 -10.60 19.19
C ASN A 553 11.76 -11.55 18.53
N ILE A 554 11.24 -12.69 18.06
CA ILE A 554 12.06 -13.75 17.46
C ILE A 554 12.69 -13.20 16.18
N SER A 555 14.02 -13.14 16.14
CA SER A 555 14.74 -12.60 15.00
C SER A 555 14.76 -13.56 13.81
N ARG A 556 15.08 -13.04 12.64
CA ARG A 556 15.33 -13.84 11.44
C ARG A 556 16.41 -14.90 11.69
N GLU A 557 17.50 -14.50 12.34
CA GLU A 557 18.64 -15.37 12.63
C GLU A 557 18.25 -16.51 13.58
N GLU A 558 17.44 -16.21 14.61
CA GLU A 558 16.90 -17.23 15.52
C GLU A 558 16.03 -18.24 14.76
N LEU A 559 15.13 -17.75 13.89
CA LEU A 559 14.30 -18.62 13.05
C LEU A 559 15.14 -19.52 12.15
N ILE A 560 16.12 -18.97 11.42
CA ILE A 560 16.97 -19.74 10.51
C ILE A 560 17.71 -20.85 11.27
N TYR A 561 18.33 -20.51 12.41
CA TYR A 561 19.08 -21.48 13.20
C TYR A 561 18.15 -22.57 13.77
N ARG A 562 17.13 -22.17 14.52
CA ARG A 562 16.29 -23.12 15.26
C ARG A 562 15.41 -23.98 14.36
N CYS A 563 15.03 -23.52 13.17
CA CYS A 563 14.29 -24.36 12.21
C CYS A 563 15.15 -25.45 11.57
N SER A 564 16.47 -25.27 11.56
CA SER A 564 17.44 -26.15 10.90
C SER A 564 18.03 -27.23 11.81
N VAL A 565 17.73 -27.20 13.12
CA VAL A 565 18.27 -28.12 14.12
C VAL A 565 17.15 -28.88 14.82
N LYS A 566 17.49 -30.03 15.42
CA LYS A 566 16.58 -30.76 16.29
C LYS A 566 16.55 -30.14 17.70
N PRO A 567 15.53 -30.41 18.53
CA PRO A 567 15.45 -29.84 19.87
C PRO A 567 16.68 -30.14 20.74
N GLU A 568 17.25 -31.34 20.63
CA GLU A 568 18.44 -31.76 21.37
C GLU A 568 19.75 -31.06 20.93
N GLU A 569 19.76 -30.47 19.73
CA GLU A 569 20.90 -29.76 19.15
C GLU A 569 20.75 -28.24 19.26
N ASP A 570 19.63 -27.74 19.77
CA ASP A 570 19.34 -26.31 19.89
C ASP A 570 20.19 -25.65 20.98
N GLN A 571 21.21 -24.90 20.55
CA GLN A 571 22.10 -24.14 21.41
C GLN A 571 21.98 -22.62 21.19
N TRP A 572 20.84 -22.16 20.66
CA TRP A 572 20.66 -20.76 20.28
C TRP A 572 20.96 -19.78 21.42
N GLU A 573 20.49 -20.06 22.64
CA GLU A 573 20.67 -19.15 23.76
C GLU A 573 22.14 -18.95 24.14
N THR A 574 22.93 -20.03 24.09
CA THR A 574 24.37 -20.00 24.36
C THR A 574 25.07 -19.19 23.28
N ALA A 575 24.82 -19.51 22.01
CA ALA A 575 25.39 -18.82 20.86
C ALA A 575 25.05 -17.31 20.86
N TYR A 576 23.79 -16.96 21.15
CA TYR A 576 23.33 -15.58 21.21
C TYR A 576 24.00 -14.79 22.33
N LYS A 577 24.15 -15.38 23.53
CA LYS A 577 24.85 -14.73 24.65
C LYS A 577 26.33 -14.48 24.34
N GLU A 578 26.99 -15.44 23.70
CA GLU A 578 28.39 -15.29 23.26
C GLU A 578 28.53 -14.19 22.21
N GLN A 579 27.65 -14.14 21.22
CA GLN A 579 27.65 -13.07 20.21
C GLN A 579 27.43 -11.69 20.84
N LEU A 580 26.44 -11.55 21.73
CA LEU A 580 26.20 -10.29 22.45
C LEU A 580 27.41 -9.85 23.27
N TYR A 581 28.11 -10.80 23.90
CA TYR A 581 29.34 -10.49 24.63
C TYR A 581 30.43 -9.96 23.69
N ILE A 582 30.64 -10.60 22.54
CA ILE A 582 31.60 -10.16 21.52
C ILE A 582 31.25 -8.77 20.98
N GLU A 583 29.98 -8.51 20.66
CA GLU A 583 29.53 -7.21 20.15
C GLU A 583 29.69 -6.10 21.18
N LYS A 584 29.31 -6.35 22.44
CA LYS A 584 29.53 -5.41 23.55
C LYS A 584 31.00 -5.10 23.75
N LYS A 585 31.87 -6.12 23.67
CA LYS A 585 33.32 -5.95 23.78
C LYS A 585 33.86 -5.08 22.63
N LYS A 586 33.45 -5.34 21.38
CA LYS A 586 33.83 -4.52 20.21
C LYS A 586 33.38 -3.07 20.35
N LEU A 587 32.14 -2.85 20.80
CA LEU A 587 31.62 -1.51 21.08
C LEU A 587 32.47 -0.81 22.14
N PHE A 588 32.70 -1.45 23.28
CA PHE A 588 33.50 -0.91 24.36
C PHE A 588 34.90 -0.52 23.88
N GLU A 589 35.58 -1.42 23.17
CA GLU A 589 36.91 -1.16 22.60
C GLU A 589 36.90 0.01 21.60
N ALA A 590 35.86 0.14 20.77
CA ALA A 590 35.72 1.26 19.84
C ALA A 590 35.54 2.61 20.56
N TYR A 591 34.83 2.63 21.70
CA TYR A 591 34.65 3.82 22.52
C TYR A 591 35.86 4.17 23.39
N THR A 592 36.69 3.18 23.76
CA THR A 592 37.87 3.39 24.61
C THR A 592 39.18 3.56 23.84
N ARG A 593 39.17 3.48 22.50
CA ARG A 593 40.35 3.83 21.70
C ARG A 593 40.63 5.33 21.84
N PRO A 594 41.84 5.74 22.28
CA PRO A 594 42.21 7.15 22.23
C PRO A 594 42.16 7.62 20.77
N LYS A 595 41.53 8.78 20.56
CA LYS A 595 41.40 9.43 19.25
C LYS A 595 42.75 9.75 18.64
#